data_AF-A0A1A9BTF8-F1
#
_entry.id   AF-A0A1A9BTF8-F1
#
_cell.length_a   1.000
_cell.length_b   1.000
_cell.length_c   1.000
_cell.angle_alpha   90.00
_cell.angle_beta   90.00
_cell.angle_gamma   90.00
#
_symmetry.space_group_name_H-M   'P 1'
#
loop_
_entity.id
_entity.type
_entity.pdbx_description
1 polymer ?
#
loop_
_entity_poly.entity_id
_entity_poly.type
_entity_poly.pdbx_seq_one_letter_code
_entity_poly.pdbx_strand_id
1 'polypeptide(L)'
;MDRYPPIADHGLVGVLQTAALISSRGVVDWFAAPRFDSPSIFAALLDHDNGGYFQLALHHPESSGKQLYYPDTAILVTRFVSSDGVGEVIDFMPPDRTRKPTDRHTLVRAVRAVRGTADFTLVCRPRFDYGRAAHRLELDGDSAVFRAPDVGRLPQARYTFEKMQMYANHVGLFAEEIGPSGEQLGNFPQAFTHLSLIMAATALDRALDDEQGR
;
A
#
# COMPACT_ATOMS: atom_id res chain seq x y z
N MET A 1 16.81 10.50 -11.34
CA MET A 1 15.95 9.42 -10.80
C MET A 1 14.98 9.07 -11.89
N ASP A 2 14.85 7.78 -12.24
CA ASP A 2 13.76 7.38 -13.10
C ASP A 2 12.44 7.62 -12.38
N ARG A 3 11.56 8.35 -13.05
CA ARG A 3 10.28 8.80 -12.50
C ARG A 3 9.39 7.63 -12.12
N TYR A 4 9.45 6.57 -12.92
CA TYR A 4 8.74 5.31 -12.73
C TYR A 4 9.74 4.17 -12.94
N PRO A 5 10.33 3.62 -11.87
CA PRO A 5 11.21 2.47 -11.98
C PRO A 5 10.44 1.26 -12.55
N PRO A 6 11.08 0.35 -13.29
CA PRO A 6 10.48 -0.90 -13.71
C PRO A 6 9.93 -1.67 -12.50
N ILE A 7 8.82 -2.39 -12.67
CA ILE A 7 8.23 -3.20 -11.59
C ILE A 7 9.22 -4.23 -11.04
N ALA A 8 10.12 -4.75 -11.89
CA ALA A 8 11.18 -5.68 -11.52
C ALA A 8 12.22 -5.10 -10.55
N ASP A 9 12.30 -3.77 -10.43
CA ASP A 9 13.20 -3.06 -9.51
C ASP A 9 12.55 -2.78 -8.14
N HIS A 10 11.42 -3.42 -7.82
CA HIS A 10 10.72 -3.28 -6.55
C HIS A 10 10.77 -4.56 -5.72
N GLY A 11 11.05 -4.40 -4.43
CA GLY A 11 10.74 -5.40 -3.41
C GLY A 11 9.36 -5.14 -2.80
N LEU A 12 8.65 -6.22 -2.50
CA LEU A 12 7.40 -6.24 -1.74
C LEU A 12 7.68 -6.60 -0.27
N VAL A 13 7.15 -5.82 0.66
CA VAL A 13 7.18 -6.11 2.12
C VAL A 13 5.76 -6.07 2.66
N GLY A 14 5.32 -7.09 3.40
CA GLY A 14 3.94 -7.18 3.88
C GLY A 14 3.72 -8.04 5.13
N VAL A 15 2.50 -7.99 5.68
CA VAL A 15 2.06 -8.67 6.92
C VAL A 15 0.77 -9.48 6.74
N LEU A 16 0.56 -10.00 5.54
CA LEU A 16 -0.64 -10.77 5.15
C LEU A 16 -1.97 -9.97 5.13
N GLN A 17 -1.98 -8.74 5.63
CA GLN A 17 -3.14 -7.83 5.59
C GLN A 17 -2.92 -6.65 4.65
N THR A 18 -1.67 -6.21 4.52
CA THR A 18 -1.21 -5.17 3.60
C THR A 18 0.21 -5.47 3.14
N ALA A 19 0.65 -4.78 2.09
CA ALA A 19 2.04 -4.71 1.67
C ALA A 19 2.40 -3.33 1.10
N ALA A 20 3.69 -3.02 1.16
CA ALA A 20 4.32 -1.85 0.54
C ALA A 20 5.27 -2.31 -0.58
N LEU A 21 5.33 -1.55 -1.67
CA LEU A 21 6.34 -1.70 -2.72
C LEU A 21 7.48 -0.71 -2.49
N ILE A 22 8.71 -1.20 -2.65
CA ILE A 22 9.93 -0.47 -2.33
C ILE A 22 10.90 -0.60 -3.49
N SER A 23 11.15 0.49 -4.21
CA SER A 23 12.11 0.49 -5.31
C SER A 23 13.55 0.29 -4.83
N SER A 24 14.42 -0.16 -5.73
CA SER A 24 15.88 -0.28 -5.52
C SER A 24 16.57 1.05 -5.18
N ARG A 25 15.87 2.18 -5.29
CA ARG A 25 16.30 3.51 -4.85
C ARG A 25 15.93 3.82 -3.39
N GLY A 26 15.35 2.87 -2.65
CA GLY A 26 14.92 3.06 -1.26
C GLY A 26 13.64 3.87 -1.12
N VAL A 27 12.80 3.92 -2.15
CA VAL A 27 11.53 4.68 -2.15
C VAL A 27 10.37 3.72 -1.98
N VAL A 28 9.54 3.94 -0.96
CA VAL A 28 8.20 3.38 -0.85
C VAL A 28 7.27 4.26 -1.69
N ASP A 29 6.87 3.78 -2.85
CA ASP A 29 6.04 4.51 -3.82
C ASP A 29 4.60 3.95 -3.93
N TRP A 30 4.35 2.79 -3.31
CA TRP A 30 3.01 2.26 -3.10
C TRP A 30 2.86 1.70 -1.69
N PHE A 31 1.86 2.16 -0.96
CA PHE A 31 1.44 1.56 0.30
C PHE A 31 -0.02 1.90 0.59
N ALA A 32 -0.87 0.87 0.68
CA ALA A 32 -2.26 0.97 1.09
C ALA A 32 -2.42 0.30 2.46
N ALA A 33 -2.98 0.99 3.44
CA ALA A 33 -3.16 0.45 4.78
C ALA A 33 -4.49 0.92 5.38
N PRO A 34 -5.15 0.10 6.23
CA PRO A 34 -4.63 -1.14 6.80
C PRO A 34 -4.72 -2.39 5.90
N ARG A 35 -5.53 -2.37 4.83
CA ARG A 35 -5.75 -3.51 3.94
C ARG A 35 -5.21 -3.27 2.53
N PHE A 36 -5.05 -4.34 1.76
CA PHE A 36 -4.65 -4.27 0.34
C PHE A 36 -5.56 -3.39 -0.52
N ASP A 37 -6.84 -3.32 -0.18
CA ASP A 37 -7.89 -2.54 -0.85
C ASP A 37 -8.16 -1.17 -0.17
N SER A 38 -7.38 -0.82 0.86
CA SER A 38 -7.54 0.46 1.55
C SER A 38 -7.06 1.63 0.69
N PRO A 39 -7.58 2.85 0.95
CA PRO A 39 -7.03 4.07 0.38
C PRO A 39 -5.52 4.18 0.60
N SER A 40 -4.78 4.63 -0.41
CA SER A 40 -3.33 4.67 -0.35
C SER A 40 -2.81 5.72 0.64
N ILE A 41 -1.69 5.43 1.31
CA ILE A 41 -0.84 6.42 2.00
C ILE A 41 0.19 6.99 1.02
N PHE A 42 0.73 6.13 0.15
CA PHE A 42 1.66 6.48 -0.95
C PHE A 42 1.17 5.84 -2.24
N ALA A 43 1.21 6.60 -3.33
CA ALA A 43 0.73 6.24 -4.66
C ALA A 43 1.58 6.86 -5.78
N ALA A 44 2.85 7.20 -5.51
CA ALA A 44 3.78 7.68 -6.53
C ALA A 44 3.98 6.70 -7.69
N LEU A 45 3.68 5.41 -7.48
CA LEU A 45 3.63 4.41 -8.56
C LEU A 45 2.58 4.75 -9.64
N LEU A 46 1.44 5.34 -9.26
CA LEU A 46 0.36 5.72 -10.18
C LEU A 46 0.47 7.18 -10.64
N ASP A 47 0.85 8.08 -9.72
CA ASP A 47 1.05 9.49 -10.00
C ASP A 47 2.28 9.97 -9.23
N HIS A 48 3.42 10.06 -9.93
CA HIS A 48 4.69 10.45 -9.33
C HIS A 48 4.65 11.82 -8.63
N ASP A 49 3.86 12.77 -9.15
CA ASP A 49 3.88 14.16 -8.67
C ASP A 49 2.96 14.34 -7.46
N ASN A 50 1.80 13.70 -7.48
CA ASN A 50 0.74 13.92 -6.48
C ASN A 50 0.53 12.74 -5.54
N GLY A 51 1.02 11.54 -5.90
CA GLY A 51 0.77 10.29 -5.17
C GLY A 51 1.60 10.12 -3.90
N GLY A 52 2.67 10.92 -3.71
CA GLY A 52 3.46 10.89 -2.49
C GLY A 52 4.29 9.60 -2.30
N TYR A 53 5.30 9.68 -1.44
CA TYR A 53 6.27 8.60 -1.25
C TYR A 53 6.99 8.71 0.10
N PHE A 54 7.69 7.64 0.48
CA PHE A 54 8.63 7.65 1.58
C PHE A 54 10.00 7.12 1.12
N GLN A 55 10.97 8.03 1.00
CA GLN A 55 12.35 7.72 0.65
C GLN A 55 13.23 7.63 1.88
N LEU A 56 14.06 6.58 1.91
CA LEU A 56 15.20 6.44 2.81
C LEU A 56 16.33 5.82 2.00
N ALA A 57 17.36 6.60 1.69
CA ALA A 57 18.40 6.19 0.76
C ALA A 57 19.74 6.90 1.03
N LEU A 58 20.82 6.32 0.52
CA LEU A 58 22.15 6.92 0.60
C LEU A 58 22.18 8.25 -0.18
N HIS A 59 22.63 9.32 0.48
CA HIS A 59 22.82 10.65 -0.08
C HIS A 59 24.13 10.72 -0.86
N HIS A 60 24.18 10.06 -2.02
CA HIS A 60 25.36 10.11 -2.88
C HIS A 60 24.96 10.09 -4.36
N PRO A 61 25.49 11.00 -5.21
CA PRO A 61 25.10 11.14 -6.62
C PRO A 61 25.25 9.85 -7.42
N GLU A 62 26.36 9.14 -7.22
CA GLU A 62 26.69 7.89 -7.93
C GLU A 62 26.20 6.62 -7.22
N SER A 63 25.36 6.76 -6.18
CA SER A 63 24.88 5.58 -5.46
C SER A 63 24.06 4.67 -6.37
N SER A 64 24.42 3.39 -6.39
CA SER A 64 23.61 2.33 -7.00
C SER A 64 23.02 1.44 -5.92
N GLY A 65 21.71 1.14 -6.00
CA GLY A 65 21.03 0.25 -5.08
C GLY A 65 20.85 -1.14 -5.68
N LYS A 66 21.13 -2.18 -4.89
CA LYS A 66 20.77 -3.57 -5.21
C LYS A 66 19.93 -4.14 -4.09
N GLN A 67 18.88 -4.87 -4.46
CA GLN A 67 17.97 -5.48 -3.51
C GLN A 67 18.20 -6.98 -3.39
N LEU A 68 17.98 -7.50 -2.20
CA LEU A 68 17.87 -8.92 -1.92
C LEU A 68 16.95 -9.13 -0.73
N TYR A 69 16.25 -10.26 -0.71
CA TYR A 69 15.58 -10.70 0.50
C TYR A 69 16.57 -11.44 1.38
N TYR A 70 16.52 -11.16 2.68
CA TYR A 70 17.30 -11.94 3.62
C TYR A 70 16.80 -13.40 3.58
N PRO A 71 17.69 -14.41 3.47
CA PRO A 71 17.31 -15.79 3.21
C PRO A 71 16.20 -16.31 4.13
N ASP A 72 15.22 -16.99 3.55
CA ASP A 72 14.06 -17.58 4.24
C ASP A 72 13.20 -16.58 5.05
N THR A 73 13.22 -15.30 4.66
CA THR A 73 12.41 -14.25 5.30
C THR A 73 11.77 -13.30 4.28
N ALA A 74 10.78 -12.53 4.74
CA ALA A 74 10.20 -11.40 4.01
C ALA A 74 10.90 -10.05 4.34
N ILE A 75 12.16 -10.09 4.78
CA ILE A 75 12.95 -8.90 5.08
C ILE A 75 13.69 -8.48 3.80
N LEU A 76 13.42 -7.27 3.33
CA LEU A 76 14.08 -6.70 2.16
C LEU A 76 15.32 -5.90 2.59
N VAL A 77 16.45 -6.14 1.94
CA VAL A 77 17.68 -5.37 2.13
C VAL A 77 18.01 -4.64 0.83
N THR A 78 18.01 -3.32 0.87
CA THR A 78 18.51 -2.46 -0.21
C THR A 78 19.92 -2.00 0.13
N ARG A 79 20.93 -2.52 -0.58
CA ARG A 79 22.34 -2.16 -0.41
C ARG A 79 22.75 -1.09 -1.41
N PHE A 80 23.25 0.03 -0.89
CA PHE A 80 23.79 1.15 -1.63
C PHE A 80 25.32 1.12 -1.58
N VAL A 81 25.97 1.34 -2.73
CA VAL A 81 27.43 1.44 -2.85
C VAL A 81 27.78 2.83 -3.36
N SER A 82 28.80 3.46 -2.77
CA SER A 82 29.38 4.75 -3.15
C SER A 82 30.90 4.73 -2.98
N SER A 83 31.58 5.83 -3.34
CA SER A 83 33.00 6.03 -3.06
C SER A 83 33.32 6.12 -1.57
N ASP A 84 32.38 6.63 -0.77
CA ASP A 84 32.60 6.92 0.66
C ASP A 84 32.32 5.70 1.55
N GLY A 85 31.52 4.76 1.04
CA GLY A 85 31.13 3.58 1.79
C GLY A 85 29.99 2.77 1.19
N VAL A 86 29.58 1.78 1.98
CA VAL A 86 28.45 0.88 1.71
C VAL A 86 27.41 1.07 2.81
N GLY A 87 26.21 1.47 2.41
CA GLY A 87 25.04 1.63 3.28
C GLY A 87 23.97 0.61 2.95
N GLU A 88 23.17 0.23 3.92
CA GLU A 88 22.01 -0.65 3.74
C GLU A 88 20.77 -0.05 4.36
N VAL A 89 19.62 -0.27 3.71
CA VAL A 89 18.28 -0.08 4.28
C VAL A 89 17.64 -1.45 4.40
N ILE A 90 17.13 -1.76 5.59
CA ILE A 90 16.46 -3.02 5.92
C ILE A 90 14.99 -2.69 6.14
N ASP A 91 14.13 -3.18 5.25
CA ASP A 91 12.70 -2.95 5.25
C ASP A 91 11.95 -4.24 5.59
N PHE A 92 11.06 -4.18 6.59
CA PHE A 92 10.17 -5.30 6.92
C PHE A 92 8.93 -4.80 7.64
N MET A 93 7.86 -5.61 7.64
CA MET A 93 6.69 -5.38 8.47
C MET A 93 6.58 -6.54 9.49
N PRO A 94 6.56 -6.27 10.81
CA PRO A 94 6.44 -7.32 11.82
C PRO A 94 5.08 -8.04 11.73
N PRO A 95 5.04 -9.38 11.69
CA PRO A 95 3.77 -10.12 11.61
C PRO A 95 2.98 -10.00 12.92
N ASP A 96 1.67 -9.81 12.81
CA ASP A 96 0.75 -9.94 13.94
C ASP A 96 0.56 -11.43 14.28
N ARG A 97 0.90 -11.81 15.51
CA ARG A 97 0.79 -13.21 16.00
C ARG A 97 -0.62 -13.61 16.42
N THR A 98 -1.53 -12.65 16.58
CA THR A 98 -2.88 -12.89 17.12
C THR A 98 -3.81 -13.58 16.11
N ARG A 99 -3.43 -13.63 14.83
CA ARG A 99 -4.25 -14.09 13.68
C ARG A 99 -5.60 -13.37 13.55
N LYS A 100 -5.81 -12.29 14.30
CA LYS A 100 -6.98 -11.42 14.18
C LYS A 100 -6.60 -10.26 13.26
N PRO A 101 -7.46 -9.88 12.31
CA PRO A 101 -7.24 -8.66 11.55
C PRO A 101 -7.12 -7.45 12.46
N THR A 102 -6.25 -6.50 12.10
CA THR A 102 -5.99 -5.28 12.85
C THR A 102 -5.83 -4.11 11.89
N ASP A 103 -6.24 -2.92 12.31
CA ASP A 103 -6.09 -1.70 11.51
C ASP A 103 -4.77 -0.97 11.78
N ARG A 104 -3.88 -1.59 12.58
CA ARG A 104 -2.57 -1.04 12.93
C ARG A 104 -1.45 -1.91 12.37
N HIS A 105 -0.65 -1.33 11.49
CA HIS A 105 0.52 -1.97 10.91
C HIS A 105 1.74 -1.08 11.00
N THR A 106 2.91 -1.71 11.06
CA THR A 106 4.21 -1.04 11.19
C THR A 106 5.10 -1.44 10.04
N LEU A 107 5.52 -0.47 9.23
CA LEU A 107 6.65 -0.64 8.32
C LEU A 107 7.93 -0.18 9.05
N VAL A 108 8.83 -1.11 9.30
CA VAL A 108 10.15 -0.82 9.88
C VAL A 108 11.15 -0.62 8.75
N ARG A 109 11.87 0.50 8.79
CA ARG A 109 12.95 0.83 7.86
C ARG A 109 14.19 1.20 8.66
N ALA A 110 15.20 0.34 8.69
CA ALA A 110 16.42 0.53 9.48
C ALA A 110 17.62 0.77 8.56
N VAL A 111 18.48 1.73 8.92
CA VAL A 111 19.74 2.01 8.18
C VAL A 111 20.94 1.39 8.86
N ARG A 112 21.92 0.97 8.06
CA ARG A 112 23.21 0.47 8.55
C ARG A 112 24.36 0.93 7.66
N ALA A 113 25.42 1.47 8.25
CA ALA A 113 26.71 1.61 7.58
C ALA A 113 27.47 0.28 7.68
N VAL A 114 27.75 -0.36 6.55
CA VAL A 114 28.45 -1.66 6.49
C VAL A 114 29.95 -1.46 6.39
N ARG A 115 30.38 -0.43 5.66
CA ARG A 115 31.80 -0.08 5.47
C ARG A 115 31.90 1.41 5.16
N GLY A 116 32.88 2.09 5.74
CA GLY A 116 33.09 3.52 5.50
C GLY A 116 31.99 4.38 6.11
N THR A 117 31.79 5.55 5.53
CA THR A 117 30.74 6.49 5.94
C THR A 117 29.53 6.34 5.03
N ALA A 118 28.33 6.42 5.61
CA ALA A 118 27.09 6.32 4.85
C ALA A 118 26.09 7.38 5.35
N ASP A 119 25.95 8.45 4.57
CA ASP A 119 25.02 9.54 4.86
C ASP A 119 23.67 9.23 4.22
N PHE A 120 22.60 9.22 5.01
CA PHE A 120 21.26 8.89 4.52
C PHE A 120 20.38 10.14 4.45
N THR A 121 19.54 10.21 3.42
CA THR A 121 18.45 11.18 3.33
C THR A 121 17.12 10.48 3.60
N LEU A 122 16.30 11.08 4.46
CA LEU A 122 14.92 10.71 4.69
C LEU A 122 13.98 11.78 4.10
N VAL A 123 13.03 11.35 3.27
CA VAL A 123 11.94 12.20 2.78
C VAL A 123 10.63 11.46 2.95
N CYS A 124 9.69 11.99 3.72
CA CYS A 124 8.36 11.42 3.90
C CYS A 124 7.30 12.40 3.42
N ARG A 125 6.55 12.02 2.38
CA ARG A 125 5.52 12.86 1.74
C ARG A 125 4.23 12.04 1.56
N PRO A 126 3.47 11.76 2.63
CA PRO A 126 2.23 11.00 2.51
C PRO A 126 1.16 11.79 1.78
N ARG A 127 0.33 11.06 1.03
CA ARG A 127 -0.75 11.56 0.19
C ARG A 127 -1.92 10.59 0.30
N PHE A 128 -2.69 10.77 1.37
CA PHE A 128 -3.80 9.91 1.74
C PHE A 128 -4.90 9.89 0.68
N ASP A 129 -5.57 8.75 0.57
CA ASP A 129 -6.67 8.51 -0.38
C ASP A 129 -6.30 8.87 -1.81
N TYR A 130 -5.21 8.29 -2.30
CA TYR A 130 -4.69 8.54 -3.66
C TYR A 130 -4.41 10.03 -3.91
N GLY A 131 -3.98 10.74 -2.88
CA GLY A 131 -3.73 12.18 -2.92
C GLY A 131 -4.96 13.07 -2.80
N ARG A 132 -6.17 12.53 -2.61
CA ARG A 132 -7.40 13.32 -2.45
C ARG A 132 -7.56 13.95 -1.07
N ALA A 133 -6.99 13.34 -0.03
CA ALA A 133 -7.16 13.80 1.34
C ALA A 133 -5.97 14.63 1.83
N ALA A 134 -6.27 15.84 2.31
CA ALA A 134 -5.31 16.67 3.03
C ALA A 134 -5.00 16.06 4.40
N HIS A 135 -3.84 16.42 4.95
CA HIS A 135 -3.43 16.00 6.28
C HIS A 135 -2.77 17.15 7.04
N ARG A 136 -2.71 17.01 8.37
CA ARG A 136 -1.88 17.86 9.24
C ARG A 136 -0.66 17.08 9.71
N LEU A 137 0.46 17.80 9.88
CA LEU A 137 1.69 17.27 10.45
C LEU A 137 1.87 17.83 11.86
N GLU A 138 2.04 16.94 12.82
CA GLU A 138 2.46 17.23 14.19
C GLU A 138 3.86 16.63 14.39
N LEU A 139 4.81 17.45 14.83
CA LEU A 139 6.17 17.01 15.17
C LEU A 139 6.31 17.00 16.70
N ASP A 140 6.83 15.90 17.24
CA ASP A 140 7.11 15.75 18.67
C ASP A 140 8.41 14.99 18.88
N GLY A 141 9.47 15.71 19.26
CA GLY A 141 10.80 15.16 19.50
C GLY A 141 11.36 14.41 18.28
N ASP A 142 11.36 13.08 18.41
CA ASP A 142 11.84 12.13 17.40
C ASP A 142 10.72 11.55 16.50
N SER A 143 9.49 12.07 16.63
CA SER A 143 8.32 11.57 15.93
C SER A 143 7.63 12.61 15.05
N ALA A 144 7.02 12.13 13.98
CA ALA A 144 6.21 12.91 13.05
C ALA A 144 4.87 12.18 12.84
N VAL A 145 3.76 12.84 13.15
CA VAL A 145 2.41 12.28 13.02
C VAL A 145 1.66 13.01 11.93
N PHE A 146 1.22 12.26 10.92
CA PHE A 146 0.37 12.75 9.84
C PHE A 146 -1.07 12.34 10.10
N ARG A 147 -1.98 13.31 10.28
CA ARG A 147 -3.41 13.06 10.53
C ARG A 147 -4.24 13.47 9.33
N ALA A 148 -4.93 12.53 8.72
CA ALA A 148 -5.93 12.75 7.67
C ALA A 148 -7.34 12.47 8.22
N PRO A 149 -8.39 13.09 7.65
CA PRO A 149 -9.76 12.70 7.97
C PRO A 149 -10.02 11.26 7.53
N ASP A 150 -11.08 10.65 8.05
CA ASP A 150 -11.61 9.43 7.45
C ASP A 150 -12.04 9.71 6.01
N VAL A 151 -11.66 8.80 5.12
CA VAL A 151 -11.83 8.89 3.67
C VAL A 151 -12.85 7.86 3.17
N GLY A 152 -13.58 7.23 4.08
CA GLY A 152 -14.72 6.37 3.78
C GLY A 152 -15.71 7.05 2.83
N ARG A 153 -16.03 6.39 1.73
CA ARG A 153 -17.03 6.84 0.75
C ARG A 153 -18.32 6.05 0.89
N LEU A 154 -18.86 5.98 2.10
CA LEU A 154 -19.98 5.09 2.43
C LEU A 154 -21.21 5.26 1.51
N PRO A 155 -21.68 6.48 1.19
CA PRO A 155 -22.80 6.65 0.25
C PRO A 155 -22.50 6.10 -1.15
N GLN A 156 -21.30 6.35 -1.66
CA GLN A 156 -20.89 5.89 -2.98
C GLN A 156 -20.65 4.38 -3.02
N ALA A 157 -20.12 3.80 -1.93
CA ALA A 157 -19.96 2.37 -1.76
C ALA A 157 -21.33 1.67 -1.78
N ARG A 158 -22.31 2.19 -1.02
CA ARG A 158 -23.69 1.69 -1.02
C ARG A 158 -24.31 1.75 -2.42
N TYR A 159 -24.27 2.92 -3.07
CA TYR A 159 -24.79 3.07 -4.42
C TYR A 159 -24.14 2.09 -5.42
N THR A 160 -22.82 1.91 -5.33
CA THR A 160 -22.09 1.02 -6.23
C THR A 160 -22.44 -0.45 -5.98
N PHE A 161 -22.61 -0.84 -4.71
CA PHE A 161 -23.05 -2.18 -4.32
C PHE A 161 -24.48 -2.47 -4.79
N GLU A 162 -25.42 -1.55 -4.58
CA GLU A 162 -26.79 -1.63 -5.08
C GLU A 162 -26.82 -1.75 -6.61
N LYS A 163 -26.00 -0.97 -7.32
CA LYS A 163 -25.86 -1.08 -8.77
C LYS A 163 -25.30 -2.43 -9.20
N MET A 164 -24.30 -2.97 -8.49
CA MET A 164 -23.70 -4.26 -8.81
C MET A 164 -24.73 -5.40 -8.76
N GLN A 165 -25.63 -5.38 -7.78
CA GLN A 165 -26.68 -6.41 -7.64
C GLN A 165 -27.61 -6.48 -8.87
N MET A 166 -27.77 -5.39 -9.61
CA MET A 166 -28.61 -5.35 -10.82
C MET A 166 -28.03 -6.13 -12.01
N TYR A 167 -26.74 -6.48 -11.98
CA TYR A 167 -26.08 -7.26 -13.04
C TYR A 167 -26.15 -8.78 -12.82
N ALA A 168 -26.72 -9.21 -11.69
CA ALA A 168 -26.94 -10.63 -11.45
C ALA A 168 -27.87 -11.21 -12.52
N ASN A 169 -27.63 -12.46 -12.94
CA ASN A 169 -28.56 -13.11 -13.85
C ASN A 169 -29.87 -13.51 -13.13
N HIS A 170 -30.78 -14.15 -13.85
CA HIS A 170 -32.08 -14.60 -13.33
C HIS A 170 -32.03 -15.55 -12.11
N VAL A 171 -30.88 -16.16 -11.79
CA VAL A 171 -30.66 -16.99 -10.59
C VAL A 171 -29.70 -16.34 -9.58
N GLY A 172 -29.36 -15.06 -9.75
CA GLY A 172 -28.52 -14.31 -8.82
C GLY A 172 -27.00 -14.54 -9.00
N LEU A 173 -26.57 -15.10 -10.13
CA LEU A 173 -25.16 -15.43 -10.37
C LEU A 173 -24.42 -14.36 -11.20
N PHE A 174 -23.12 -14.25 -10.95
CA PHE A 174 -22.18 -13.32 -11.61
C PHE A 174 -21.05 -14.04 -12.36
N ALA A 175 -20.61 -13.41 -13.44
CA ALA A 175 -19.40 -13.78 -14.17
C ALA A 175 -18.17 -13.09 -13.59
N GLU A 176 -17.03 -13.37 -14.22
CA GLU A 176 -15.75 -12.73 -13.91
C GLU A 176 -15.77 -11.23 -14.20
N GLU A 177 -16.40 -10.84 -15.31
CA GLU A 177 -16.43 -9.47 -15.80
C GLU A 177 -17.86 -9.08 -16.23
N ILE A 178 -18.16 -7.79 -16.11
CA ILE A 178 -19.37 -7.18 -16.68
C ILE A 178 -18.92 -6.21 -17.77
N GLY A 179 -19.32 -6.49 -19.00
CA GLY A 179 -19.02 -5.66 -20.14
C GLY A 179 -19.78 -4.33 -20.14
N PRO A 180 -19.43 -3.40 -21.04
CA PRO A 180 -19.98 -2.04 -21.05
C PRO A 180 -21.51 -1.97 -21.20
N SER A 181 -22.15 -2.97 -21.80
CA SER A 181 -23.60 -3.04 -21.99
C SER A 181 -24.31 -3.85 -20.89
N GLY A 182 -23.55 -4.31 -19.87
CA GLY A 182 -24.05 -5.15 -18.78
C GLY A 182 -24.01 -6.64 -19.08
N GLU A 183 -23.40 -7.05 -20.19
CA GLU A 183 -23.21 -8.46 -20.54
C GLU A 183 -22.23 -9.14 -19.58
N GLN A 184 -22.51 -10.39 -19.24
CA GLN A 184 -21.64 -11.19 -18.39
C GLN A 184 -20.54 -11.84 -19.24
N LEU A 185 -19.28 -11.54 -18.92
CA LEU A 185 -18.09 -11.93 -19.67
C LEU A 185 -17.14 -12.81 -18.83
N GLY A 186 -16.35 -13.63 -19.53
CA GLY A 186 -15.37 -14.52 -18.90
C GLY A 186 -16.02 -15.74 -18.27
N ASN A 187 -15.38 -16.27 -17.21
CA ASN A 187 -15.86 -17.47 -16.55
C ASN A 187 -17.20 -17.24 -15.86
N PHE A 188 -18.11 -18.22 -15.95
CA PHE A 188 -19.44 -18.12 -15.36
C PHE A 188 -19.94 -19.47 -14.82
N PRO A 189 -20.46 -19.54 -13.58
CA PRO A 189 -20.36 -18.51 -12.54
C PRO A 189 -18.93 -18.41 -11.98
N GLN A 190 -18.49 -17.21 -11.60
CA GLN A 190 -17.16 -16.98 -11.07
C GLN A 190 -17.19 -16.91 -9.54
N ALA A 191 -16.59 -17.90 -8.86
CA ALA A 191 -16.69 -18.04 -7.40
C ALA A 191 -16.04 -16.88 -6.61
N PHE A 192 -14.91 -16.35 -7.06
CA PHE A 192 -14.25 -15.21 -6.41
C PHE A 192 -15.06 -13.90 -6.50
N THR A 193 -15.83 -13.64 -7.57
CA THR A 193 -16.74 -12.50 -7.72
C THR A 193 -17.80 -12.56 -6.65
N HIS A 194 -18.38 -13.75 -6.42
CA HIS A 194 -19.36 -13.96 -5.36
C HIS A 194 -18.73 -13.79 -3.97
N LEU A 195 -17.52 -14.32 -3.76
CA LEU A 195 -16.79 -14.12 -2.51
C LEU A 195 -16.54 -12.62 -2.25
N SER A 196 -16.06 -11.89 -3.25
CA SER A 196 -15.85 -10.44 -3.18
C SER A 196 -17.15 -9.68 -2.91
N LEU A 197 -18.27 -10.08 -3.52
CA LEU A 197 -19.58 -9.48 -3.28
C LEU A 197 -20.05 -9.70 -1.83
N ILE A 198 -19.91 -10.92 -1.30
CA ILE A 198 -20.26 -11.25 0.09
C ILE A 198 -19.38 -10.45 1.07
N MET A 199 -18.08 -10.36 0.78
CA MET A 199 -17.15 -9.56 1.59
C MET A 199 -17.50 -8.07 1.56
N ALA A 200 -17.84 -7.53 0.39
CA ALA A 200 -18.28 -6.15 0.23
C ALA A 200 -19.58 -5.87 0.99
N ALA A 201 -20.56 -6.78 0.92
CA ALA A 201 -21.80 -6.68 1.68
C ALA A 201 -21.54 -6.63 3.19
N THR A 202 -20.72 -7.54 3.69
CA THR A 202 -20.37 -7.63 5.12
C THR A 202 -19.59 -6.39 5.58
N ALA A 203 -18.71 -5.84 4.75
CA ALA A 203 -17.96 -4.62 5.07
C ALA A 203 -18.87 -3.38 5.06
N LEU A 204 -19.78 -3.30 4.08
CA LEU A 204 -20.74 -2.20 3.96
C LEU A 204 -21.72 -2.17 5.14
N ASP A 205 -22.24 -3.32 5.54
CA ASP A 205 -23.15 -3.48 6.69
C ASP A 205 -22.52 -2.94 7.98
N ARG A 206 -21.30 -3.38 8.30
CA ARG A 206 -20.55 -2.88 9.46
C ARG A 206 -20.32 -1.36 9.41
N ALA A 207 -19.94 -0.83 8.25
CA ALA A 207 -19.71 0.60 8.10
C ALA A 207 -21.00 1.43 8.25
N LEU A 208 -22.15 0.88 7.84
CA LEU A 208 -23.46 1.50 8.03
C LEU A 208 -23.91 1.46 9.50
N ASP A 209 -23.61 0.39 10.23
CA ASP A 209 -23.86 0.30 11.67
C ASP A 209 -23.00 1.30 12.44
N ASP A 210 -21.71 1.39 12.12
CA ASP A 210 -20.78 2.37 12.71
C ASP A 210 -21.24 3.82 12.50
N GLU A 211 -21.71 4.17 11.29
CA GLU A 211 -22.26 5.51 10.97
C GLU A 211 -23.55 5.80 11.76
N GLN A 212 -24.36 4.77 12.02
CA GLN A 212 -25.60 4.88 12.79
C GLN A 212 -25.38 4.76 14.32
N GLY A 213 -24.15 4.51 14.76
CA GLY A 213 -23.79 4.30 16.16
C GLY A 213 -24.40 3.04 16.78
N ARG A 214 -24.57 1.98 15.97
CA ARG A 214 -25.18 0.70 16.35
C ARG A 214 -24.15 -0.36 16.71
#